data_AF-A0A5R2MWY5-F1
#
_entry.id   AF-A0A5R2MWY5-F1
#
_cell.length_a   1.000
_cell.length_b   1.000
_cell.length_c   1.000
_cell.angle_alpha   90.00
_cell.angle_beta   90.00
_cell.angle_gamma   90.00
#
_symmetry.space_group_name_H-M   'P 1'
#
loop_
_entity.id
_entity.type
_entity.pdbx_description
1 polymer ?
#
loop_
_entity_poly.entity_id
_entity_poly.type
_entity_poly.pdbx_seq_one_letter_code
_entity_poly.pdbx_strand_id
1 'polypeptide(L)'
;LVQAQEAGRLRRNFQGYTTDNCDTLIGFGASAIGRMKKGYVQNEVAPGLYAQQITSGRLATVKGYRLTEEDRVRAEIIERLMCDFGADIPAICKTYGFEPSQLLGGNDKLAELER
;
A
#
# COMPACT_ATOMS: atom_id res chain seq x y z
N LEU A 1 -1.38 -17.22 9.58
CA LEU A 1 -1.57 -16.52 8.29
C LEU A 1 -2.63 -17.19 7.43
N VAL A 2 -2.60 -18.52 7.24
CA VAL A 2 -3.67 -19.27 6.52
C VAL A 2 -5.07 -18.93 7.04
N GLN A 3 -5.31 -19.03 8.34
CA GLN A 3 -6.60 -18.64 8.96
C GLN A 3 -6.99 -17.17 8.71
N ALA A 4 -6.02 -16.27 8.57
CA ALA A 4 -6.31 -14.86 8.29
C ALA A 4 -6.67 -14.66 6.82
N GLN A 5 -6.03 -15.41 5.90
CA GLN A 5 -6.38 -15.44 4.49
C GLN A 5 -7.79 -15.99 4.27
N GLU A 6 -8.10 -17.15 4.87
CA GLU A 6 -9.44 -17.76 4.80
C GLU A 6 -10.53 -16.83 5.36
N ALA A 7 -10.18 -15.98 6.34
CA ALA A 7 -11.07 -14.98 6.90
C ALA A 7 -11.06 -13.62 6.16
N GLY A 8 -10.31 -13.46 5.07
CA GLY A 8 -10.19 -12.19 4.32
C GLY A 8 -9.51 -11.05 5.10
N ARG A 9 -8.71 -11.39 6.12
CA ARG A 9 -8.00 -10.44 7.01
C ARG A 9 -6.49 -10.43 6.80
N LEU A 10 -6.00 -11.13 5.79
CA LEU A 10 -4.58 -11.07 5.41
C LEU A 10 -4.28 -9.72 4.75
N ARG A 11 -3.22 -9.07 5.21
CA ARG A 11 -2.70 -7.82 4.66
C ARG A 11 -1.25 -8.01 4.23
N ARG A 12 -0.71 -7.06 3.47
CA ARG A 12 0.69 -7.07 3.05
C ARG A 12 1.31 -5.68 3.15
N ASN A 13 2.46 -5.58 3.81
CA ASN A 13 3.27 -4.36 3.86
C ASN A 13 4.68 -4.60 3.28
N PHE A 14 5.60 -3.65 3.46
CA PHE A 14 6.98 -3.76 2.95
C PHE A 14 7.77 -4.92 3.55
N GLN A 15 7.41 -5.43 4.73
CA GLN A 15 8.06 -6.57 5.39
C GLN A 15 7.45 -7.92 4.99
N GLY A 16 6.32 -7.92 4.26
CA GLY A 16 5.65 -9.13 3.81
C GLY A 16 4.20 -9.22 4.29
N TYR A 17 3.70 -10.46 4.38
CA TYR A 17 2.34 -10.74 4.82
C TYR A 17 2.19 -10.54 6.33
N THR A 18 1.07 -9.95 6.73
CA THR A 18 0.78 -9.62 8.13
C THR A 18 -0.71 -9.69 8.40
N THR A 19 -1.07 -9.85 9.67
CA THR A 19 -2.44 -9.66 10.16
C THR A 19 -2.65 -8.29 10.79
N ASP A 20 -1.61 -7.46 10.78
CA ASP A 20 -1.67 -6.06 11.23
C ASP A 20 -2.58 -5.24 10.30
N ASN A 21 -3.50 -4.50 10.90
CA ASN A 21 -4.47 -3.64 10.23
C ASN A 21 -4.19 -2.15 10.44
N CYS A 22 -2.99 -1.78 10.89
CA CYS A 22 -2.62 -0.39 11.05
C CYS A 22 -2.52 0.34 9.70
N ASP A 23 -3.29 1.42 9.55
CA ASP A 23 -3.23 2.32 8.39
C ASP A 23 -1.90 3.11 8.29
N THR A 24 -1.15 3.16 9.40
CA THR A 24 0.10 3.91 9.51
C THR A 24 1.21 3.02 10.04
N LEU A 25 2.31 2.99 9.31
CA LEU A 25 3.54 2.30 9.66
C LEU A 25 4.68 3.32 9.62
N ILE A 26 5.34 3.52 10.76
CA ILE A 26 6.47 4.44 10.88
C ILE A 26 7.76 3.64 10.72
N GLY A 27 8.49 3.90 9.64
CA GLY A 27 9.80 3.29 9.39
C GLY A 27 10.91 4.05 10.12
N PHE A 28 11.65 3.37 10.99
CA PHE A 28 12.86 3.91 11.62
C PHE A 28 14.11 3.34 10.98
N GLY A 29 15.17 4.15 10.93
CA GLY A 29 16.45 3.77 10.33
C GLY A 29 16.61 4.29 8.90
N ALA A 30 17.86 4.17 8.42
CA ALA A 30 18.22 4.53 7.06
C ALA A 30 17.45 3.67 6.06
N SER A 31 17.05 4.26 4.93
CA SER A 31 16.25 3.66 3.84
C SER A 31 14.82 3.23 4.20
N ALA A 32 14.45 3.27 5.48
CA ALA A 32 13.16 2.79 5.96
C ALA A 32 12.00 3.50 5.24
N ILE A 33 11.01 2.72 4.82
CA ILE A 33 9.80 3.20 4.17
C ILE A 33 8.65 3.10 5.18
N GLY A 34 7.99 4.24 5.40
CA GLY A 34 6.76 4.32 6.17
C GLY A 34 5.53 4.36 5.28
N ARG A 35 4.43 3.78 5.78
CA ARG A 35 3.08 3.96 5.22
C ARG A 35 2.36 5.02 6.03
N MET A 36 1.79 6.01 5.35
CA MET A 36 0.88 6.98 5.94
C MET A 36 -0.50 6.79 5.32
N LYS A 37 -1.55 7.29 5.99
CA LYS A 37 -2.95 7.19 5.52
C LYS A 37 -3.16 7.59 4.05
N LYS A 38 -2.38 8.54 3.53
CA LYS A 38 -2.50 9.07 2.16
C LYS A 38 -1.22 8.92 1.32
N GLY A 39 -0.27 8.10 1.74
CA GLY A 39 1.02 8.10 1.04
C GLY A 39 2.08 7.20 1.63
N TYR A 40 3.27 7.36 1.09
CA TYR A 40 4.49 6.72 1.55
C TYR A 40 5.52 7.79 1.87
N VAL A 41 6.38 7.50 2.83
CA VAL A 41 7.55 8.32 3.15
C VAL A 41 8.77 7.42 3.20
N GLN A 42 9.92 7.96 2.82
CA GLN A 42 11.17 7.23 2.91
C GLN A 42 12.23 8.10 3.59
N ASN A 43 12.91 7.48 4.55
CA ASN A 43 14.07 8.08 5.21
C ASN A 43 15.30 8.06 4.30
N GLU A 44 16.26 8.91 4.60
CA GLU A 44 17.56 8.97 3.94
C GLU A 44 18.17 7.57 3.81
N VAL A 45 18.60 7.22 2.60
CA VAL A 45 19.11 5.89 2.27
C VAL A 45 20.53 5.72 2.79
N ALA A 46 21.36 6.76 2.67
CA ALA A 46 22.73 6.73 3.13
C ALA A 46 22.77 6.78 4.68
N PRO A 47 23.30 5.73 5.37
CA PRO A 47 23.27 5.68 6.83
C PRO A 47 23.97 6.86 7.51
N GLY A 48 25.06 7.37 6.93
CA GLY A 48 25.77 8.54 7.44
C GLY A 48 24.94 9.82 7.39
N LEU A 49 24.25 10.06 6.28
CA LEU A 49 23.36 11.22 6.13
C LEU A 49 22.12 11.08 7.02
N TYR A 50 21.53 9.88 7.12
CA TYR A 50 20.45 9.60 8.07
C TYR A 50 20.88 9.96 9.50
N ALA A 51 22.02 9.45 9.96
CA ALA A 51 22.53 9.71 11.30
C ALA A 51 22.76 11.21 11.53
N GLN A 52 23.36 11.91 10.56
CA GLN A 52 23.58 13.35 10.63
C GLN A 52 22.28 14.16 10.77
N GLN A 53 21.23 13.79 10.03
CA GLN A 53 19.92 14.47 10.13
C GLN A 53 19.31 14.28 11.52
N ILE A 54 19.31 13.04 12.04
CA ILE A 54 18.74 12.75 13.36
C ILE A 54 19.53 13.44 14.48
N THR A 55 20.87 13.37 14.47
CA THR A 55 21.69 13.99 15.53
C THR A 55 21.62 15.51 15.53
N SER A 56 21.27 16.13 14.40
CA SER A 56 21.02 17.56 14.29
C SER A 56 19.57 17.97 14.61
N GLY A 57 18.77 17.05 15.16
CA GLY A 57 17.39 17.31 15.58
C GLY A 57 16.39 17.46 14.41
N ARG A 58 16.76 17.01 13.21
CA ARG A 58 15.90 17.06 12.01
C ARG A 58 15.30 15.70 11.70
N LEU A 59 14.15 15.70 11.04
CA LEU A 59 13.60 14.48 10.46
C LEU A 59 14.51 14.01 9.32
N ALA A 60 14.73 12.70 9.23
CA ALA A 60 15.52 12.08 8.17
C ALA A 60 14.67 11.68 6.95
N THR A 61 13.39 12.05 6.89
CA THR A 61 12.53 11.80 5.73
C THR A 61 12.96 12.67 4.56
N VAL A 62 13.34 12.03 3.45
CA VAL A 62 13.86 12.71 2.25
C VAL A 62 12.96 12.55 1.02
N LYS A 63 12.05 11.56 1.03
CA LYS A 63 11.07 11.37 -0.04
C LYS A 63 9.69 11.15 0.54
N GLY A 64 8.68 11.67 -0.15
CA GLY A 64 7.29 11.42 0.11
C GLY A 64 6.54 11.22 -1.20
N TYR A 65 5.59 10.29 -1.22
CA TYR A 65 4.67 10.12 -2.32
C TYR A 65 3.24 10.15 -1.80
N ARG A 66 2.47 11.14 -2.24
CA ARG A 66 1.05 11.25 -1.90
C ARG A 66 0.26 10.46 -2.95
N LEU A 67 -0.46 9.45 -2.47
CA LEU A 67 -1.35 8.69 -3.32
C LEU A 67 -2.54 9.56 -3.72
N THR A 68 -2.90 9.50 -5.00
CA THR A 68 -4.17 10.00 -5.50
C THR A 68 -5.32 9.11 -4.99
N GLU A 69 -6.56 9.53 -5.27
CA GLU A 69 -7.72 8.71 -4.95
C GLU A 69 -7.68 7.40 -5.74
N GLU A 70 -7.34 7.46 -7.04
CA GLU A 70 -7.18 6.30 -7.93
C GLU A 70 -6.07 5.35 -7.44
N ASP A 71 -4.91 5.88 -7.04
CA ASP A 71 -3.81 5.06 -6.53
C ASP A 71 -4.23 4.22 -5.31
N ARG A 72 -5.09 4.76 -4.46
CA ARG A 72 -5.58 4.04 -3.27
C ARG A 72 -6.53 2.92 -3.65
N VAL A 73 -7.39 3.13 -4.66
CA VAL A 73 -8.26 2.07 -5.21
C VAL A 73 -7.40 0.95 -5.80
N ARG A 74 -6.43 1.30 -6.64
CA ARG A 74 -5.51 0.33 -7.25
C ARG A 74 -4.69 -0.41 -6.20
N ALA A 75 -4.21 0.29 -5.17
CA ALA A 75 -3.46 -0.34 -4.08
C ALA A 75 -4.30 -1.39 -3.34
N GLU A 76 -5.57 -1.10 -3.02
CA GLU A 76 -6.45 -2.07 -2.36
C GLU A 76 -6.74 -3.27 -3.29
N ILE A 77 -7.04 -3.04 -4.57
CA ILE A 77 -7.26 -4.12 -5.55
C ILE A 77 -6.04 -5.04 -5.63
N ILE A 78 -4.84 -4.47 -5.78
CA ILE A 78 -3.59 -5.23 -5.86
C ILE A 78 -3.34 -5.99 -4.55
N GLU A 79 -3.61 -5.38 -3.40
CA GLU A 79 -3.45 -6.05 -2.11
C GLU A 79 -4.40 -7.23 -1.94
N ARG A 80 -5.68 -7.08 -2.32
CA ARG A 80 -6.66 -8.18 -2.32
C ARG A 80 -6.23 -9.31 -3.26
N LEU A 81 -5.77 -8.99 -4.47
CA LEU A 81 -5.25 -10.00 -5.41
C LEU A 81 -4.04 -10.76 -4.83
N MET A 82 -3.11 -10.07 -4.17
CA MET A 82 -1.94 -10.70 -3.54
C MET A 82 -2.31 -11.55 -2.32
N CYS A 83 -3.27 -11.11 -1.51
CA CYS A 83 -3.61 -11.77 -0.24
C CYS A 83 -4.64 -12.88 -0.42
N ASP A 84 -5.66 -12.63 -1.25
CA ASP A 84 -6.89 -13.42 -1.30
C ASP A 84 -7.06 -14.10 -2.68
N PHE A 85 -6.12 -13.90 -3.61
CA PHE A 85 -6.16 -14.43 -4.99
C PHE A 85 -7.40 -14.03 -5.79
N GLY A 86 -8.05 -12.93 -5.41
CA GLY A 86 -9.22 -12.37 -6.05
C GLY A 86 -9.51 -10.96 -5.53
N ALA A 87 -10.27 -10.18 -6.28
CA ALA A 87 -10.70 -8.84 -5.86
C ALA A 87 -12.06 -8.50 -6.50
N ASP A 88 -13.02 -8.07 -5.68
CA ASP A 88 -14.29 -7.51 -6.15
C ASP A 88 -14.07 -6.03 -6.49
N ILE A 89 -13.73 -5.75 -7.75
CA ILE A 89 -13.42 -4.40 -8.23
C ILE A 89 -14.62 -3.45 -8.04
N PRO A 90 -15.87 -3.80 -8.44
CA PRO A 90 -17.03 -2.96 -8.17
C PRO A 90 -17.23 -2.60 -6.69
N ALA A 91 -17.10 -3.58 -5.78
CA ALA A 91 -17.28 -3.33 -4.34
C ALA A 91 -16.18 -2.44 -3.76
N ILE A 92 -14.93 -2.65 -4.18
CA ILE A 92 -13.80 -1.79 -3.77
C ILE A 92 -14.03 -0.37 -4.30
N CYS A 93 -14.28 -0.20 -5.60
CA CYS A 93 -14.55 1.09 -6.22
C CYS A 93 -15.67 1.88 -5.51
N LYS A 94 -16.76 1.20 -5.15
CA LYS A 94 -17.87 1.80 -4.39
C LYS A 94 -17.43 2.38 -3.04
N THR A 95 -16.50 1.70 -2.35
CA THR A 95 -15.97 2.15 -1.04
C THR A 95 -15.19 3.46 -1.15
N TYR A 96 -14.58 3.71 -2.30
CA TYR A 96 -13.79 4.93 -2.57
C TYR A 96 -14.55 5.97 -3.40
N GLY A 97 -15.79 5.70 -3.83
CA GLY A 97 -16.55 6.58 -4.73
C GLY A 97 -15.90 6.71 -6.11
N PHE A 98 -15.28 5.64 -6.61
CA PHE A 98 -14.59 5.60 -7.90
C PHE A 98 -15.41 4.83 -8.94
N GLU A 99 -15.37 5.23 -10.20
CA GLU A 99 -16.10 4.56 -11.28
C GLU A 99 -15.30 3.34 -11.80
N PRO A 100 -15.82 2.10 -11.70
CA PRO A 100 -15.07 0.90 -12.10
C PRO A 100 -14.62 0.90 -13.57
N SER A 101 -15.41 1.50 -14.45
CA SER A 101 -15.11 1.60 -15.89
C SER A 101 -13.82 2.37 -16.18
N GLN A 102 -13.41 3.29 -15.29
CA GLN A 102 -12.15 4.02 -15.41
C GLN A 102 -10.92 3.13 -15.15
N LEU A 103 -11.08 2.04 -14.41
CA LEU A 103 -10.01 1.05 -14.18
C LEU A 103 -10.04 -0.08 -15.19
N LEU A 104 -11.24 -0.56 -15.53
CA LEU A 104 -11.44 -1.73 -16.39
C LEU A 104 -11.39 -1.38 -17.88
N GLY A 105 -11.66 -0.13 -18.25
CA GLY A 105 -11.63 0.33 -19.64
C GLY A 105 -10.26 0.08 -20.29
N GLY A 106 -10.26 -0.63 -21.42
CA GLY A 106 -9.05 -0.98 -22.17
C GLY A 106 -8.25 -2.15 -21.60
N ASN A 107 -8.73 -2.80 -20.53
CA ASN A 107 -8.13 -3.98 -19.93
C ASN A 107 -8.92 -5.25 -20.27
N ASP A 108 -9.19 -5.50 -21.56
CA ASP A 108 -10.08 -6.58 -22.03
C ASP A 108 -9.63 -7.98 -21.55
N LYS A 109 -8.33 -8.17 -21.30
CA LYS A 109 -7.79 -9.42 -20.74
C LYS A 109 -8.26 -9.71 -19.31
N LEU A 110 -8.70 -8.70 -18.56
CA LEU A 110 -9.24 -8.94 -17.22
C LEU A 110 -10.59 -9.67 -17.27
N ALA A 111 -11.34 -9.56 -18.38
CA ALA A 111 -12.57 -10.31 -18.56
C ALA A 111 -12.33 -11.84 -18.56
N GLU A 112 -11.14 -12.29 -18.96
CA GLU A 112 -10.75 -13.71 -18.91
C GLU A 112 -10.55 -14.23 -17.47
N LEU A 113 -10.40 -13.32 -16.50
CA LEU A 113 -10.17 -13.64 -15.09
C LEU A 113 -11.43 -13.52 -14.23
N GLU A 114 -12.54 -13.03 -14.80
CA GLU A 114 -13.84 -13.03 -14.15
C GLU A 114 -14.31 -14.47 -13.93
N ARG A 115 -14.73 -14.80 -12.70
CA ARG A 115 -15.21 -16.12 -12.31
C ARG A 115 -16.69 -16.07 -11.96
#